data_AF-A0A842ZKM2-F1
#
_entry.id   AF-A0A842ZKM2-F1
#
_cell.length_a   1.000
_cell.length_b   1.000
_cell.length_c   1.000
_cell.angle_alpha   90.00
_cell.angle_beta   90.00
_cell.angle_gamma   90.00
#
_symmetry.space_group_name_H-M   'P 1'
#
loop_
_entity.id
_entity.type
_entity.pdbx_description
1 polymer ?
#
loop_
_entity_poly.entity_id
_entity_poly.type
_entity_poly.pdbx_seq_one_letter_code
_entity_poly.pdbx_strand_id
1 'polypeptide(L)' 'MNEDDKKEFIEDFKKGDGPKRLDLWDYALAQQVIWENIIADMQKIAHEQGVDKELDKLIGDDMKGVE' A
#
# COMPACT_ATOMS: atom_id res chain seq x y z
N MET A 1 -6.22 4.11 -6.63
CA MET A 1 -6.40 3.47 -7.95
C MET A 1 -6.84 2.06 -7.73
N ASN A 2 -7.93 1.66 -8.39
CA ASN A 2 -8.27 0.26 -8.57
C ASN A 2 -7.41 -0.36 -9.70
N GLU A 3 -7.62 -1.65 -10.01
CA GLU A 3 -6.86 -2.34 -11.07
C GLU A 3 -7.10 -1.76 -12.47
N ASP A 4 -8.28 -1.22 -12.75
CA ASP A 4 -8.59 -0.64 -14.05
C ASP A 4 -7.92 0.74 -14.22
N ASP A 5 -7.96 1.58 -13.18
CA ASP A 5 -7.23 2.86 -13.17
C ASP A 5 -5.71 2.64 -13.37
N LYS A 6 -5.17 1.57 -12.77
CA LYS A 6 -3.75 1.21 -12.90
C LYS A 6 -3.41 0.81 -14.34
N LYS A 7 -4.27 0.05 -15.02
CA LYS A 7 -4.05 -0.33 -16.43
C LYS A 7 -4.02 0.91 -17.30
N GLU A 8 -5.00 1.79 -17.16
CA GLU A 8 -5.07 3.05 -17.90
C GLU A 8 -3.83 3.92 -17.65
N PHE A 9 -3.42 4.06 -16.39
CA PHE A 9 -2.22 4.81 -16.02
C PHE A 9 -0.94 4.27 -16.68
N ILE A 10 -0.79 2.94 -16.73
CA ILE A 10 0.36 2.29 -17.36
C ILE A 10 0.29 2.42 -18.89
N GLU A 11 -0.88 2.38 -19.49
CA GLU A 11 -1.04 2.65 -20.92
C GLU A 11 -0.64 4.08 -21.28
N ASP A 12 -1.06 5.06 -20.49
CA ASP A 12 -0.70 6.46 -20.68
C ASP A 12 0.81 6.68 -20.53
N PHE A 13 1.46 6.02 -19.58
CA PHE A 13 2.91 6.04 -19.43
C PHE A 13 3.63 5.48 -20.68
N LYS A 14 3.13 4.37 -21.24
CA LYS A 14 3.69 3.77 -22.46
C LYS A 14 3.56 4.70 -23.66
N LYS A 15 2.41 5.35 -23.81
CA LYS A 15 2.09 6.27 -24.92
C LYS A 15 2.76 7.64 -24.77
N GLY A 16 3.11 8.04 -23.54
CA GLY A 16 3.76 9.31 -23.24
C GLY A 16 5.21 9.42 -23.74
N ASP A 17 5.67 10.65 -23.96
CA ASP A 17 7.05 10.99 -24.27
C ASP A 17 7.92 11.12 -23.01
N GLY A 18 9.19 11.52 -23.16
CA GLY A 18 10.14 11.61 -22.05
C GLY A 18 9.63 12.46 -20.87
N PRO A 19 9.29 13.75 -21.09
CA PRO A 19 8.74 14.60 -20.05
C PRO A 19 7.45 14.05 -19.43
N LYS A 20 6.49 13.58 -20.25
CA LYS A 20 5.23 13.04 -19.73
C LYS A 20 5.44 11.80 -18.85
N ARG A 21 6.40 10.94 -19.21
CA ARG A 21 6.78 9.78 -18.40
C ARG A 21 7.35 10.20 -17.05
N LEU A 22 8.20 11.22 -17.02
CA LEU A 22 8.75 11.74 -15.77
C LEU A 22 7.63 12.29 -14.88
N ASP A 23 6.72 13.10 -15.41
CA ASP A 23 5.58 13.63 -14.66
C ASP A 23 4.69 12.52 -14.07
N LEU A 24 4.40 11.49 -14.87
CA LEU A 24 3.60 10.35 -14.42
C LEU A 24 4.35 9.54 -13.36
N TRP A 25 5.66 9.36 -13.49
CA TRP A 25 6.46 8.68 -12.49
C TRP A 25 6.51 9.47 -11.18
N ASP A 26 6.76 10.78 -11.24
CA ASP A 26 6.75 11.65 -10.06
C ASP A 26 5.40 11.64 -9.36
N TYR A 27 4.31 11.63 -10.12
CA TYR A 27 2.96 11.43 -9.57
C TYR A 27 2.84 10.11 -8.81
N ALA A 28 3.30 8.99 -9.38
CA ALA A 28 3.24 7.69 -8.72
C ALA A 28 4.06 7.64 -7.42
N LEU A 29 5.25 8.27 -7.42
CA LEU A 29 6.08 8.39 -6.21
C LEU A 29 5.39 9.20 -5.12
N ALA A 30 4.76 10.33 -5.48
CA ALA A 30 3.99 11.13 -4.54
C ALA A 30 2.81 10.34 -3.94
N GLN A 31 2.11 9.54 -4.76
CA GLN A 31 1.05 8.65 -4.27
C GLN A 31 1.58 7.59 -3.31
N GLN A 32 2.75 7.00 -3.56
CA GLN A 32 3.35 6.02 -2.65
C GLN A 32 3.59 6.62 -1.26
N VAL A 33 4.17 7.82 -1.17
CA VAL A 33 4.43 8.48 0.13
C VAL A 33 3.15 8.74 0.92
N ILE A 34 2.06 9.12 0.23
CA ILE A 34 0.75 9.30 0.89
C ILE A 34 0.27 7.97 1.50
N TRP A 35 0.34 6.88 0.73
CA TRP A 35 -0.08 5.56 1.22
C TRP A 35 0.78 5.07 2.39
N GLU A 36 2.09 5.29 2.36
CA GLU A 36 2.99 4.95 3.46
C GLU A 36 2.60 5.67 4.76
N ASN A 37 2.30 6.97 4.70
CA ASN A 37 1.86 7.73 5.87
C ASN A 37 0.50 7.22 6.41
N ILE A 38 -0.45 6.94 5.52
CA ILE A 38 -1.75 6.36 5.92
C ILE A 38 -1.54 5.03 6.64
N ILE A 39 -0.68 4.15 6.11
CA ILE A 39 -0.38 2.86 6.73
C ILE A 39 0.28 3.05 8.10
N ALA A 40 1.22 3.99 8.23
CA ALA A 40 1.85 4.29 9.51
C ALA A 40 0.83 4.78 10.56
N ASP A 41 -0.11 5.64 10.18
CA ASP A 41 -1.19 6.10 11.05
C ASP A 41 -2.13 4.95 11.44
N MET A 42 -2.48 4.08 10.49
CA MET A 42 -3.28 2.87 10.76
C MET A 42 -2.57 1.93 11.75
N GLN A 43 -1.27 1.72 11.59
CA GLN A 43 -0.46 0.90 12.51
C GLN A 43 -0.44 1.48 13.92
N LYS A 44 -0.28 2.81 14.03
CA LYS A 44 -0.33 3.50 15.32
C LYS A 44 -1.69 3.31 16.00
N ILE A 45 -2.78 3.49 15.26
CA ILE A 45 -4.14 3.28 15.78
C ILE A 45 -4.34 1.82 16.22
N ALA A 46 -3.89 0.85 15.43
CA ALA A 46 -4.01 -0.57 15.77
C ALA A 46 -3.25 -0.92 17.06
N HIS A 47 -2.05 -0.35 17.24
CA HIS A 47 -1.26 -0.51 18.46
C HIS A 47 -1.95 0.14 19.68
N GLU A 48 -2.46 1.36 19.54
CA GLU A 48 -3.20 2.06 20.60
C GLU A 48 -4.49 1.32 21.00
N GLN A 49 -5.16 0.68 20.05
CA GLN A 49 -6.36 -0.12 20.28
C GLN A 49 -6.07 -1.55 20.76
N GLY A 50 -4.81 -1.98 20.82
CA GLY A 50 -4.43 -3.34 21.22
C GLY A 50 -4.81 -4.43 20.21
N VAL A 51 -5.13 -4.05 18.97
CA VAL A 51 -5.46 -4.96 17.86
C VAL A 51 -4.23 -5.76 17.45
N ASP A 52 -3.04 -5.19 17.61
CA ASP A 52 -1.75 -5.85 17.42
C ASP A 52 -1.59 -7.10 18.32
N LYS A 53 -2.03 -7.03 19.57
CA LYS A 53 -2.02 -8.18 20.50
C LYS A 53 -3.04 -9.26 20.14
N GLU A 54 -4.15 -8.89 19.51
CA GLU A 54 -5.11 -9.85 18.98
C GLU A 54 -4.58 -10.51 17.71
N LEU A 55 -3.92 -9.75 16.84
CA LEU A 55 -3.22 -10.27 15.66
C LEU A 55 -2.08 -11.23 16.04
N ASP A 56 -1.25 -10.88 17.03
CA ASP A 56 -0.18 -11.75 17.54
C ASP A 56 -0.73 -13.04 18.15
N LYS A 57 -1.89 -12.98 18.83
CA LYS A 57 -2.57 -14.18 19.33
C LYS A 57 -3.10 -15.06 18.20
N LEU A 58 -3.76 -14.46 17.21
CA LEU A 58 -4.29 -15.19 16.05
C LEU A 58 -3.17 -15.88 15.26
N ILE A 59 -2.05 -15.18 15.02
CA ILE A 59 -0.87 -15.74 14.37
C ILE A 59 -0.24 -16.86 15.22
N GLY A 60 -0.18 -16.68 16.54
CA GLY A 60 0.34 -17.69 17.46
C GLY A 60 -0.54 -18.93 17.57
N ASP A 61 -1.86 -18.78 17.45
CA ASP A 61 -2.80 -19.91 17.50
C ASP A 61 -2.89 -20.66 16.17
N ASP A 62 -2.77 -19.96 15.03
CA ASP A 62 -2.65 -20.58 13.71
C ASP A 62 -1.36 -21.42 13.61
N MET A 63 -0.23 -20.95 14.16
CA MET A 63 1.02 -21.72 14.18
C MET A 63 0.98 -22.97 15.07
N LYS A 64 0.19 -22.97 16.15
CA LYS A 64 0.00 -24.16 17.00
C LYS A 64 -0.86 -25.25 16.36
N GLY A 65 -1.65 -24.90 15.33
CA GLY A 65 -2.45 -25.85 14.57
C GLY A 65 -1.66 -26.62 13.50
N VAL A 66 -0.36 -26.35 13.35
CA VAL A 66 0.53 -26.97 12.34
C VAL A 66 1.48 -28.01 12.96
N GLU A 67 1.39 -28.27 14.28
CA GLU A 67 2.09 -29.39 14.96
C GLU A 67 1.21 -30.64 15.09
#